data_AF-A0A6A7KX14-F1
#
_entry.id   AF-A0A6A7KX14-F1
#
_cell.length_a   1.000
_cell.length_b   1.000
_cell.length_c   1.000
_cell.angle_alpha   90.00
_cell.angle_beta   90.00
_cell.angle_gamma   90.00
#
_symmetry.space_group_name_H-M   'P 1'
#
loop_
_entity.id
_entity.type
_entity.pdbx_description
1 polymer ?
#
loop_
_entity_poly.entity_id
_entity_poly.type
_entity_poly.pdbx_seq_one_letter_code
_entity_poly.pdbx_strand_id
1 'polypeptide(L)'
;MVIHVDENTLKEDTRPAAGDHPVEPDTGQAVLEDAEGAYVSAETSRRIACDASTVVMRHAPDGTVLDVGRKRRTIPPAIRRALAARDRRCRFPGCTARHCEAHHVRHWADGGPTRLTNLVLLCKRHHRAVHEEGFTLTQSADGTVGVCRPDGRPLPTSPPVPRWDNDDQVRDPLAPIAARLATAGIRIDPHTATPH
;
A
#
# COMPACT_ATOMS: atom_id res chain seq x y z
N MET A 1 19.05 -8.01 -3.98
CA MET A 1 18.15 -7.18 -4.80
C MET A 1 18.39 -5.71 -4.52
N VAL A 2 19.16 -5.09 -5.42
CA VAL A 2 19.29 -3.64 -5.56
C VAL A 2 18.59 -3.30 -6.87
N ILE A 3 17.75 -2.27 -6.87
CA ILE A 3 17.09 -1.78 -8.07
C ILE A 3 17.69 -0.42 -8.36
N HIS A 4 18.26 -0.27 -9.56
CA HIS A 4 18.63 1.03 -10.09
C HIS A 4 17.38 1.66 -10.63
N VAL A 5 16.92 2.74 -10.02
CA VAL A 5 15.74 3.48 -10.48
C VAL A 5 16.17 4.93 -10.69
N ASP A 6 15.99 5.42 -11.90
CA ASP A 6 16.16 6.84 -12.19
C ASP A 6 15.12 7.68 -11.44
N GLU A 7 15.51 8.89 -11.03
CA GLU A 7 14.66 9.76 -10.22
C GLU A 7 13.34 10.11 -10.93
N ASN A 8 13.36 10.24 -12.27
CA ASN A 8 12.18 10.59 -13.05
C ASN A 8 11.20 9.41 -13.22
N THR A 9 11.65 8.15 -13.12
CA THR A 9 10.76 6.98 -13.15
C THR A 9 9.80 6.94 -11.97
N LEU A 10 10.18 7.58 -10.86
CA LEU A 10 9.44 7.54 -9.62
C LEU A 10 8.34 8.59 -9.56
N LYS A 11 8.56 9.78 -10.12
CA LYS A 11 7.60 10.89 -10.13
C LYS A 11 6.37 10.54 -10.98
N GLU A 12 5.18 10.91 -10.52
CA GLU A 12 3.98 10.81 -11.37
C GLU A 12 4.10 11.72 -12.60
N ASP A 13 3.76 11.18 -13.77
CA ASP A 13 3.73 11.92 -15.02
C ASP A 13 2.41 12.72 -15.08
N THR A 14 2.44 14.00 -14.70
CA THR A 14 1.23 14.85 -14.68
C THR A 14 0.77 15.31 -16.07
N ARG A 15 1.06 14.57 -17.15
CA ARG A 15 0.61 14.92 -18.50
C ARG A 15 -0.85 14.46 -18.72
N PRO A 16 -1.74 15.33 -19.23
CA PRO A 16 -3.09 14.93 -19.59
C PRO A 16 -3.06 13.95 -20.76
N ALA A 17 -3.90 12.91 -20.69
CA ALA A 17 -4.06 11.93 -21.75
C ALA A 17 -4.71 12.58 -23.00
N ALA A 18 -3.91 12.84 -24.03
CA ALA A 18 -4.29 12.73 -25.45
C ALA A 18 -3.14 13.23 -26.34
N GLY A 19 -2.69 12.39 -27.27
CA GLY A 19 -1.82 12.79 -28.38
C GLY A 19 -0.84 11.69 -28.76
N ASP A 20 -1.07 11.07 -29.92
CA ASP A 20 -0.17 10.13 -30.58
C ASP A 20 1.06 10.89 -31.08
N HIS A 21 2.04 11.09 -30.20
CA HIS A 21 3.34 11.66 -30.53
C HIS A 21 4.46 10.68 -30.17
N PRO A 22 5.49 10.53 -31.04
CA PRO A 22 6.60 9.64 -30.79
C PRO A 22 7.26 9.96 -29.45
N VAL A 23 7.37 8.95 -28.59
CA VAL A 23 8.03 9.04 -27.29
C VAL A 23 9.53 9.26 -27.53
N GLU A 24 10.03 10.46 -27.22
CA GLU A 24 11.48 10.69 -27.15
C GLU A 24 12.10 9.92 -25.98
N PRO A 25 13.33 9.38 -26.12
CA PRO A 25 13.97 8.55 -25.12
C PRO A 25 14.59 9.40 -24.00
N ASP A 26 13.75 9.97 -23.14
CA ASP A 26 14.19 10.52 -21.84
C ASP A 26 13.11 10.30 -20.76
N THR A 27 12.91 9.05 -20.37
CA THR A 27 12.05 8.70 -19.24
C THR A 27 12.65 7.50 -18.52
N GLY A 28 13.03 7.72 -17.27
CA GLY A 28 14.01 6.93 -16.54
C GLY A 28 13.79 5.40 -16.51
N GLN A 29 14.88 4.67 -16.30
CA GLN A 29 14.90 3.21 -16.27
C GLN A 29 14.87 2.66 -14.83
N ALA A 30 14.17 1.52 -14.63
CA ALA A 30 14.21 0.73 -13.41
C ALA A 30 14.70 -0.70 -13.73
N VAL A 31 15.95 -1.02 -13.40
CA VAL A 31 16.61 -2.29 -13.78
C VAL A 31 17.05 -3.07 -12.54
N LEU A 32 16.83 -4.38 -12.55
CA LEU A 32 17.33 -5.32 -11.55
C LEU A 32 18.78 -5.72 -11.88
N GLU A 33 19.69 -5.59 -10.90
CA GLU A 33 21.12 -5.91 -11.08
C GLU A 33 21.39 -7.37 -11.46
N ASP A 34 20.51 -8.30 -11.09
CA ASP A 34 20.74 -9.75 -11.10
C ASP A 34 19.84 -10.52 -12.10
N ALA A 35 19.12 -9.82 -12.97
CA ALA A 35 18.28 -10.42 -13.99
C ALA A 35 18.51 -9.71 -15.32
N GLU A 36 19.19 -10.35 -16.29
CA GLU A 36 19.66 -9.78 -17.57
C GLU A 36 18.74 -8.69 -18.16
N GLY A 37 18.96 -7.42 -17.79
CA GLY A 37 18.17 -6.29 -18.30
C GLY A 37 16.67 -6.32 -17.96
N ALA A 38 16.24 -7.03 -16.91
CA ALA A 38 14.83 -7.08 -16.52
C ALA A 38 14.36 -5.71 -16.00
N TYR A 39 13.43 -5.12 -16.75
CA TYR A 39 12.78 -3.87 -16.37
C TYR A 39 11.65 -4.10 -15.38
N VAL A 40 11.56 -3.21 -14.39
CA VAL A 40 10.51 -3.21 -13.38
C VAL A 40 9.55 -2.07 -13.68
N SER A 41 8.24 -2.30 -13.59
CA SER A 41 7.25 -1.24 -13.83
C SER A 41 7.43 -0.07 -12.87
N ALA A 42 7.03 1.14 -13.29
CA ALA A 42 7.09 2.33 -12.45
C ALA A 42 6.32 2.14 -11.13
N GLU A 43 5.14 1.49 -11.15
CA GLU A 43 4.37 1.15 -9.94
C GLU A 43 5.14 0.23 -9.01
N THR A 44 5.80 -0.80 -9.56
CA THR A 44 6.57 -1.74 -8.74
C THR A 44 7.78 -1.05 -8.13
N SER A 45 8.46 -0.19 -8.88
CA SER A 45 9.56 0.65 -8.39
C SER A 45 9.10 1.60 -7.28
N ARG A 46 7.97 2.30 -7.46
CA ARG A 46 7.34 3.15 -6.43
C ARG A 46 6.98 2.36 -5.18
N ARG A 47 6.42 1.15 -5.32
CA ARG A 47 6.08 0.27 -4.20
C ARG A 47 7.31 -0.15 -3.40
N ILE A 48 8.37 -0.54 -4.09
CA ILE A 48 9.63 -0.96 -3.45
C ILE A 48 10.26 0.23 -2.72
N ALA A 49 10.23 1.43 -3.31
CA ALA A 49 10.82 2.63 -2.71
C ALA A 49 10.24 3.01 -1.34
N CYS A 50 9.02 2.57 -1.00
CA CYS A 50 8.36 2.93 0.26
C CYS A 50 9.13 2.45 1.51
N ASP A 51 9.73 1.26 1.50
CA ASP A 51 10.47 0.65 2.65
C ASP A 51 11.97 0.46 2.34
N ALA A 52 12.35 0.44 1.06
CA ALA A 52 13.66 -0.01 0.62
C ALA A 52 14.85 0.87 1.05
N SER A 53 16.04 0.33 0.79
CA SER A 53 17.27 1.11 0.73
C SER A 53 17.47 1.60 -0.70
N THR A 54 17.70 2.90 -0.85
CA THR A 54 17.96 3.55 -2.13
C THR A 54 19.42 3.99 -2.21
N VAL A 55 19.94 3.98 -3.44
CA VAL A 55 21.22 4.55 -3.84
C VAL A 55 20.91 5.47 -5.00
N VAL A 56 21.30 6.74 -4.91
CA VAL A 56 21.11 7.71 -5.99
C VAL A 56 22.32 7.65 -6.90
N MET A 57 22.10 7.49 -8.21
CA MET A 57 23.16 7.54 -9.21
C MET A 57 22.92 8.72 -10.15
N ARG A 58 23.96 9.52 -10.40
CA ARG A 58 23.91 10.63 -11.34
C ARG A 58 24.54 10.19 -12.65
N HIS A 59 23.84 10.40 -13.75
CA HIS A 59 24.34 10.11 -15.10
C HIS A 59 24.64 11.40 -15.87
N ALA A 60 25.62 11.33 -16.77
CA ALA A 60 25.84 12.30 -17.83
C ALA A 60 24.83 12.07 -18.96
N PRO A 61 24.65 13.04 -19.89
CA PRO A 61 23.72 12.90 -21.02
C PRO A 61 24.02 11.72 -21.96
N ASP A 62 25.26 11.22 -21.97
CA ASP A 62 25.69 10.05 -22.74
C ASP A 62 25.48 8.71 -21.98
N GLY A 63 24.87 8.75 -20.80
CA GLY A 63 24.64 7.60 -19.94
C GLY A 63 25.80 7.26 -19.00
N THR A 64 26.91 8.01 -19.02
CA THR A 64 28.06 7.74 -18.14
C THR A 64 27.72 8.04 -16.68
N VAL A 65 27.98 7.11 -15.76
CA VAL A 65 27.79 7.33 -14.31
C VAL A 65 28.82 8.35 -13.81
N LEU A 66 28.34 9.48 -13.30
CA LEU A 66 29.15 10.57 -12.75
C LEU A 66 29.35 10.44 -11.23
N ASP A 67 28.35 9.96 -10.51
CA ASP A 67 28.38 9.85 -9.06
C ASP A 67 27.45 8.75 -8.56
N VAL A 68 27.85 8.07 -7.48
CA VAL A 68 27.06 7.05 -6.79
C VAL A 68 26.97 7.43 -5.31
N GLY A 69 25.79 7.86 -4.90
CA GLY A 69 25.50 8.23 -3.52
C GLY A 69 25.60 7.05 -2.54
N ARG A 70 25.65 7.35 -1.25
CA ARG A 70 25.63 6.30 -0.21
C ARG A 70 24.25 5.65 -0.13
N LYS A 71 24.23 4.34 0.12
CA LYS A 71 23.02 3.60 0.45
C LYS A 71 22.33 4.21 1.67
N ARG A 72 21.07 4.64 1.49
CA ARG A 72 20.23 5.17 2.57
C ARG A 72 18.90 4.43 2.60
N ARG A 73 18.39 4.13 3.80
CA ARG A 73 17.02 3.63 3.94
C ARG A 73 16.03 4.76 3.74
N THR A 74 14.98 4.53 2.95
CA THR A 74 13.87 5.48 2.84
C THR A 74 13.17 5.64 4.19
N ILE A 75 13.03 4.55 4.95
CA ILE A 75 12.46 4.53 6.30
C ILE A 75 13.51 4.08 7.34
N PRO A 76 13.94 4.98 8.25
CA PRO A 76 14.84 4.63 9.34
C PRO A 76 14.25 3.58 10.30
N PRO A 77 15.09 2.71 10.89
CA PRO A 77 14.63 1.67 11.83
C PRO A 77 13.83 2.20 13.03
N ALA A 78 14.16 3.41 13.53
CA ALA A 78 13.44 4.02 14.64
C ALA A 78 11.97 4.34 14.28
N ILE A 79 11.73 4.90 13.09
CA ILE A 79 10.38 5.16 12.58
C ILE A 79 9.66 3.83 12.33
N ARG A 80 10.37 2.81 11.81
CA ARG A 80 9.79 1.48 11.58
C ARG A 80 9.28 0.84 12.87
N ARG A 81 10.02 0.98 13.98
CA ARG A 81 9.58 0.52 15.31
C ARG A 81 8.37 1.29 15.81
N ALA A 82 8.35 2.62 15.65
CA ALA A 82 7.21 3.44 16.03
C ALA A 82 5.94 3.05 15.25
N LEU A 83 6.06 2.76 13.95
CA LEU A 83 4.96 2.24 13.13
C LEU A 83 4.46 0.89 13.64
N ALA A 84 5.36 -0.05 13.96
CA ALA A 84 4.97 -1.36 14.48
C ALA A 84 4.18 -1.24 15.79
N ALA A 85 4.58 -0.33 16.68
CA ALA A 85 3.88 -0.08 17.93
C ALA A 85 2.48 0.56 17.72
N ARG A 86 2.40 1.56 16.83
CA ARG A 86 1.16 2.29 16.53
C ARG A 86 0.15 1.42 15.77
N ASP A 87 0.59 0.80 14.68
CA ASP A 87 -0.31 0.18 13.71
C ASP A 87 -0.61 -1.28 14.06
N ARG A 88 0.35 -1.98 14.69
CA ARG A 88 0.32 -3.40 15.12
C ARG A 88 0.08 -4.46 14.04
N ARG A 89 -0.58 -4.08 12.95
CA ARG A 89 -0.98 -4.88 11.79
C ARG A 89 -1.26 -3.96 10.61
N CYS A 90 -1.63 -4.55 9.49
CA CYS A 90 -2.10 -3.82 8.31
C CYS A 90 -3.27 -2.90 8.69
N ARG A 91 -3.19 -1.62 8.29
CA ARG A 91 -4.20 -0.59 8.60
C ARG A 91 -5.34 -0.51 7.59
N PHE A 92 -5.27 -1.31 6.52
CA PHE A 92 -6.39 -1.43 5.59
C PHE A 92 -7.62 -1.99 6.31
N PRO A 93 -8.83 -1.41 6.14
CA PRO A 93 -10.03 -1.81 6.86
C PRO A 93 -10.29 -3.32 6.83
N GLY A 94 -10.43 -3.92 8.01
CA GLY A 94 -10.76 -5.35 8.17
C GLY A 94 -9.58 -6.31 8.01
N CYS A 95 -8.38 -5.80 7.68
CA CYS A 95 -7.21 -6.66 7.56
C CYS A 95 -6.65 -7.06 8.93
N THR A 96 -6.24 -8.33 9.06
CA THR A 96 -5.61 -8.89 10.28
C THR A 96 -4.14 -9.27 10.08
N ALA A 97 -3.60 -9.08 8.87
CA ALA A 97 -2.23 -9.45 8.53
C ALA A 97 -1.19 -8.69 9.38
N ARG A 98 -0.19 -9.42 9.89
CA ARG A 98 0.90 -8.88 10.74
C ARG A 98 2.20 -8.61 9.97
N HIS A 99 2.43 -9.34 8.89
CA HIS A 99 3.56 -9.08 8.02
C HIS A 99 3.24 -7.88 7.13
N CYS A 100 3.82 -6.74 7.47
CA CYS A 100 3.51 -5.46 6.84
C CYS A 100 4.78 -4.69 6.51
N GLU A 101 4.73 -4.00 5.38
CA GLU A 101 5.69 -3.01 4.90
C GLU A 101 5.16 -1.62 5.28
N ALA A 102 6.06 -0.66 5.43
CA ALA A 102 5.68 0.72 5.65
C ALA A 102 5.46 1.42 4.31
N HIS A 103 4.38 2.19 4.24
CA HIS A 103 3.91 2.86 3.03
C HIS A 103 3.73 4.34 3.29
N HIS A 104 4.16 5.18 2.34
CA HIS A 104 3.97 6.62 2.40
C HIS A 104 2.60 7.01 1.89
N VAL A 105 1.81 7.72 2.71
CA VAL A 105 0.45 8.18 2.34
C VAL A 105 0.50 9.17 1.17
N ARG A 106 1.34 10.21 1.28
CA ARG A 106 1.88 10.91 0.11
C ARG A 106 3.18 10.20 -0.26
N HIS A 107 3.23 9.59 -1.44
CA HIS A 107 4.39 8.80 -1.86
C HIS A 107 5.71 9.57 -1.73
N TRP A 108 6.76 8.85 -1.37
CA TRP A 108 8.11 9.42 -1.26
C TRP A 108 8.57 10.05 -2.59
N ALA A 109 8.25 9.39 -3.70
CA ALA A 109 8.56 9.85 -5.05
C ALA A 109 7.98 11.25 -5.36
N ASP A 110 6.80 11.54 -4.81
CA ASP A 110 6.12 12.83 -4.99
C ASP A 110 6.48 13.83 -3.88
N GLY A 111 7.64 13.64 -3.25
CA GLY A 111 8.14 14.50 -2.17
C GLY A 111 7.52 14.23 -0.80
N GLY A 112 6.87 13.08 -0.62
CA GLY A 112 6.29 12.67 0.66
C GLY A 112 7.33 12.58 1.77
N PRO A 113 7.12 13.26 2.92
CA PRO A 113 8.10 13.24 4.00
C PRO A 113 8.15 11.85 4.66
N THR A 114 9.35 11.36 4.96
CA THR A 114 9.53 10.20 5.84
C THR A 114 9.31 10.62 7.30
N ARG A 115 8.06 10.68 7.73
CA ARG A 115 7.64 10.98 9.10
C ARG A 115 6.49 10.06 9.50
N LEU A 116 6.34 9.82 10.80
CA LEU A 116 5.32 8.88 11.31
C LEU A 116 3.90 9.24 10.83
N THR A 117 3.58 10.53 10.70
CA THR A 117 2.28 11.07 10.25
C THR A 117 2.02 10.94 8.74
N ASN A 118 3.02 10.54 7.95
CA ASN A 118 2.90 10.28 6.52
C ASN A 118 3.14 8.79 6.20
N LEU A 119 3.26 7.94 7.22
CA LEU A 119 3.57 6.53 7.04
C LEU A 119 2.47 5.66 7.65
N VAL A 120 2.25 4.49 7.07
CA VAL A 120 1.28 3.51 7.54
C VAL A 120 1.75 2.09 7.23
N LEU A 121 1.41 1.12 8.07
CA LEU A 121 1.69 -0.30 7.78
C LEU A 121 0.61 -0.92 6.88
N LEU A 122 1.06 -1.53 5.78
CA LEU A 122 0.23 -2.32 4.87
C LEU A 122 0.87 -3.69 4.61
N CYS A 123 0.04 -4.73 4.47
CA CYS A 123 0.52 -6.02 3.96
C CYS A 123 0.73 -5.95 2.44
N LYS A 124 1.52 -6.88 1.87
CA LYS A 124 1.83 -6.90 0.43
C LYS A 124 0.61 -6.74 -0.48
N ARG A 125 -0.50 -7.43 -0.16
CA ARG A 125 -1.77 -7.33 -0.91
C ARG A 125 -2.33 -5.91 -0.90
N HIS A 126 -2.45 -5.28 0.26
CA HIS A 126 -3.01 -3.93 0.34
C HIS A 126 -2.02 -2.85 -0.07
N HIS A 127 -0.71 -3.14 0.01
CA HIS A 127 0.32 -2.27 -0.55
C HIS A 127 0.18 -2.23 -2.07
N ARG A 128 -0.03 -3.39 -2.72
CA ARG A 128 -0.38 -3.49 -4.13
C ARG A 128 -1.67 -2.75 -4.46
N ALA A 129 -2.73 -2.94 -3.67
CA ALA A 129 -4.02 -2.29 -3.93
C ALA A 129 -3.92 -0.76 -3.99
N VAL A 130 -3.10 -0.16 -3.13
CA VAL A 130 -2.88 1.28 -3.12
C VAL A 130 -2.02 1.74 -4.30
N HIS A 131 -1.03 0.94 -4.71
CA HIS A 131 -0.15 1.30 -5.82
C HIS A 131 -0.72 1.03 -7.21
N GLU A 132 -1.52 -0.02 -7.38
CA GLU A 132 -1.85 -0.58 -8.70
C GLU A 132 -3.37 -0.67 -8.95
N GLU A 133 -4.20 -0.64 -7.90
CA GLU A 133 -5.64 -0.86 -8.03
C GLU A 133 -6.47 0.42 -7.78
N GLY A 134 -5.81 1.56 -7.55
CA GLY A 134 -6.46 2.88 -7.41
C GLY A 134 -7.05 3.18 -6.03
N PHE A 135 -6.74 2.38 -5.00
CA PHE A 135 -7.12 2.73 -3.63
C PHE A 135 -6.27 3.88 -3.11
N THR A 136 -6.87 4.83 -2.41
CA THR A 136 -6.14 5.96 -1.82
C THR A 136 -6.23 5.96 -0.31
N LEU A 137 -5.19 6.49 0.32
CA LEU A 137 -5.08 6.59 1.78
C LEU A 137 -5.13 8.04 2.22
N THR A 138 -5.75 8.26 3.38
CA THR A 138 -5.64 9.51 4.12
C THR A 138 -5.21 9.18 5.54
N GLN A 139 -4.42 10.07 6.15
CA GLN A 139 -4.05 9.95 7.56
C GLN A 139 -4.32 11.28 8.26
N SER A 140 -5.21 11.23 9.25
CA SER A 140 -5.55 12.36 10.10
C SER A 140 -4.48 12.58 11.17
N ALA A 141 -4.46 13.77 11.78
CA ALA A 141 -3.45 14.15 12.77
C ALA A 141 -3.46 13.26 14.04
N ASP A 142 -4.59 12.64 14.35
CA ASP A 142 -4.79 11.66 15.43
C ASP A 142 -4.29 10.24 15.08
N GLY A 143 -3.80 10.02 13.86
CA GLY A 143 -3.36 8.71 13.36
C GLY A 143 -4.50 7.83 12.82
N THR A 144 -5.71 8.37 12.69
CA THR A 144 -6.82 7.70 12.00
C THR A 144 -6.50 7.58 10.52
N VAL A 145 -6.66 6.39 9.97
CA VAL A 145 -6.39 6.09 8.55
C VAL A 145 -7.72 5.91 7.83
N GLY A 146 -7.99 6.77 6.87
CA GLY A 146 -9.09 6.60 5.92
C GLY A 146 -8.59 5.90 4.66
N VAL A 147 -9.42 5.03 4.10
CA VAL A 147 -9.15 4.39 2.81
C VAL A 147 -10.30 4.68 1.89
N CYS A 148 -10.03 5.18 0.69
CA CYS A 148 -11.03 5.36 -0.35
C CYS A 148 -10.84 4.31 -1.44
N ARG A 149 -11.96 3.84 -1.98
CA ARG A 149 -12.01 2.99 -3.16
C ARG A 149 -11.61 3.79 -4.42
N PRO A 150 -11.33 3.10 -5.54
CA PRO A 150 -11.03 3.77 -6.81
C PRO A 150 -12.16 4.66 -7.33
N ASP A 151 -13.41 4.37 -6.94
CA ASP A 151 -14.58 5.20 -7.25
C ASP A 151 -14.74 6.42 -6.31
N GLY A 152 -13.75 6.69 -5.45
CA GLY A 152 -13.74 7.77 -4.48
C GLY A 152 -14.54 7.52 -3.21
N ARG A 153 -15.28 6.40 -3.10
CA ARG A 153 -16.11 6.13 -1.92
C ARG A 153 -15.24 5.67 -0.73
N PRO A 154 -15.45 6.23 0.48
CA PRO A 154 -14.71 5.79 1.66
C PRO A 154 -15.09 4.34 2.01
N LEU A 155 -14.08 3.55 2.40
CA LEU A 155 -14.30 2.27 3.05
C LEU A 155 -14.67 2.51 4.51
N PRO A 156 -15.73 1.87 5.01
CA PRO A 156 -16.07 1.95 6.42
C PRO A 156 -14.92 1.38 7.26
N THR A 157 -14.62 2.03 8.38
CA THR A 157 -13.70 1.46 9.37
C THR A 157 -14.26 0.14 9.85
N SER A 158 -13.48 -0.93 9.75
CA SER A 158 -13.93 -2.22 10.26
C SER A 158 -14.01 -2.15 11.79
N PRO A 159 -15.14 -2.54 12.40
CA PRO A 159 -15.27 -2.57 13.85
C PRO A 159 -14.17 -3.46 14.46
N PRO A 160 -13.74 -3.18 15.70
CA PRO A 160 -12.78 -4.05 16.37
C PRO A 160 -13.32 -5.48 16.41
N VAL A 161 -12.44 -6.46 16.18
CA VAL A 161 -12.81 -7.87 16.33
C VAL A 161 -13.39 -8.06 17.74
N PRO A 162 -14.58 -8.67 17.89
CA PRO A 162 -15.12 -8.99 19.20
C PRO A 162 -14.13 -9.83 19.98
N ARG A 163 -13.92 -9.52 21.26
CA ARG A 163 -13.23 -10.44 22.17
C ARG A 163 -14.24 -11.49 22.59
N TRP A 164 -13.97 -12.72 22.20
CA TRP A 164 -14.74 -13.86 22.66
C TRP A 164 -14.10 -14.30 23.97
N ASP A 165 -14.58 -13.74 25.06
CA ASP A 165 -14.17 -14.17 26.39
C ASP A 165 -14.99 -15.43 26.68
N ASN A 166 -14.31 -16.57 26.91
CA ASN A 166 -14.95 -17.88 27.10
C ASN A 166 -15.86 -17.97 28.35
N ASP A 167 -15.96 -16.89 29.13
CA ASP A 167 -16.65 -16.82 30.42
C ASP A 167 -17.94 -15.99 30.38
N ASP A 168 -18.19 -15.26 29.29
CA ASP A 168 -19.46 -14.55 29.12
C ASP A 168 -20.49 -15.48 28.49
N GLN A 169 -21.68 -15.57 29.10
CA GLN A 169 -22.88 -16.09 28.45
C GLN A 169 -23.20 -15.22 27.23
N VAL A 170 -22.55 -15.51 26.10
CA VAL A 170 -22.68 -14.74 24.88
C VAL A 170 -24.12 -14.91 24.40
N ARG A 171 -24.92 -13.84 24.53
CA ARG A 171 -26.15 -13.66 23.74
C ARG A 171 -25.83 -14.05 22.31
N ASP A 172 -26.60 -14.99 21.73
CA ASP A 172 -26.40 -15.49 20.38
C ASP A 172 -25.94 -14.35 19.44
N PRO A 173 -24.65 -14.31 19.06
CA PRO A 173 -24.06 -13.17 18.37
C PRO A 173 -24.58 -13.07 16.93
N LEU A 174 -25.21 -14.14 16.45
CA LEU A 174 -25.87 -14.18 15.16
C LEU A 174 -27.32 -13.73 15.24
N ALA A 175 -27.92 -13.57 16.43
CA ALA A 175 -29.34 -13.20 16.57
C ALA A 175 -29.73 -11.92 15.80
N PRO A 176 -28.94 -10.82 15.81
CA PRO A 176 -29.26 -9.63 15.01
C PRO A 176 -29.22 -9.91 13.50
N ILE A 177 -28.27 -10.73 13.05
CA ILE A 177 -28.12 -11.11 11.65
C ILE A 177 -29.27 -12.03 11.25
N ALA A 178 -29.59 -13.03 12.07
CA ALA A 178 -30.69 -13.96 11.87
C ALA A 178 -32.04 -13.25 11.81
N ALA A 179 -32.30 -12.28 12.70
CA ALA A 179 -33.51 -11.46 12.67
C ALA A 179 -33.61 -10.66 11.37
N ARG A 180 -32.51 -10.05 10.92
CA ARG A 180 -32.46 -9.27 9.67
C ARG A 180 -32.68 -10.14 8.43
N LEU A 181 -32.12 -11.34 8.41
CA LEU A 181 -32.33 -12.33 7.35
C LEU A 181 -33.78 -12.82 7.33
N ALA A 182 -34.37 -13.09 8.49
CA ALA A 182 -35.77 -13.47 8.62
C ALA A 182 -36.72 -12.36 8.12
N THR A 183 -36.46 -11.09 8.48
CA THR A 183 -37.22 -9.95 7.94
C THR A 183 -37.12 -9.84 6.42
N ALA A 184 -35.97 -10.21 5.85
CA ALA A 184 -35.76 -10.24 4.41
C ALA A 184 -36.32 -11.51 3.72
N GLY A 185 -36.94 -12.44 4.47
CA GLY A 185 -37.42 -13.72 3.96
C GLY A 185 -36.31 -14.68 3.52
N ILE A 186 -35.06 -14.40 3.90
CA ILE A 186 -33.90 -15.22 3.54
C ILE A 186 -33.70 -16.29 4.61
N ARG A 187 -33.88 -17.56 4.25
CA ARG A 187 -33.60 -18.70 5.11
C ARG A 187 -32.21 -19.25 4.79
N ILE A 188 -31.34 -19.29 5.80
CA ILE A 188 -30.04 -19.95 5.72
C ILE A 188 -30.07 -21.12 6.71
N ASP A 189 -29.93 -22.33 6.20
CA ASP A 189 -29.84 -23.58 6.92
C ASP A 189 -28.56 -24.34 6.52
N PRO A 190 -28.20 -25.44 7.20
CA PRO A 190 -26.98 -26.20 6.91
C PRO A 190 -26.87 -26.73 5.48
N HIS A 191 -27.98 -26.76 4.72
CA HIS A 191 -28.06 -27.25 3.36
C HIS A 191 -28.11 -26.13 2.31
N THR A 192 -28.19 -24.87 2.73
CA THR A 192 -28.28 -23.71 1.82
C THR A 192 -27.05 -23.56 0.91
N ALA A 193 -25.87 -24.05 1.35
CA ALA A 193 -24.64 -24.03 0.56
C ALA A 193 -24.33 -25.37 -0.14
N THR A 194 -25.15 -26.40 0.07
CA THR A 194 -24.97 -27.69 -0.61
C THR A 194 -25.89 -27.76 -1.83
N PRO A 195 -25.37 -27.86 -3.07
CA PRO A 195 -26.20 -28.11 -4.23
C PRO A 195 -26.88 -29.49 -4.11
N HIS A 196 -28.16 -29.57 -4.50
CA HIS A 196 -28.91 -30.83 -4.61
C HIS A 196 -28.41 -31.71 -5.75
#